data_AF-A0ABD4Z4T7-F1
#
_entry.id   AF-A0ABD4Z4T7-F1
#
_cell.length_a   1.000
_cell.length_b   1.000
_cell.length_c   1.000
_cell.angle_alpha   90.00
_cell.angle_beta   90.00
_cell.angle_gamma   90.00
#
_symmetry.space_group_name_H-M   'P 1'
#
loop_
_entity.id
_entity.type
_entity.pdbx_description
1 polymer ?
#
loop_
_entity_poly.entity_id
_entity_poly.type
_entity_poly.pdbx_seq_one_letter_code
_entity_poly.pdbx_strand_id
1 'polypeptide(L)'
;MSIMQTDVLTILLVVIMAGLLIYLVTASFDYIKRRRRGIEQEKTNYKLITIATCQQNDYTIEREFKEGDFVGKIDGKCPKCGSALIISKIYAVAQEKTQKSFKP
;
A
#
# COMPACT_ATOMS: atom_id res chain seq x y z
N MET A 1 61.36 14.45 17.05
CA MET A 1 60.11 14.74 17.78
C MET A 1 58.90 14.94 16.86
N SER A 2 59.09 15.07 15.54
CA SER A 2 58.02 15.26 14.54
C SER A 2 57.23 13.99 14.21
N ILE A 3 57.82 12.81 14.36
CA ILE A 3 57.23 11.51 13.98
C ILE A 3 56.10 11.10 14.95
N MET A 4 56.27 11.32 16.27
CA MET A 4 55.21 11.02 17.25
C MET A 4 53.96 11.90 17.07
N GLN A 5 54.11 13.12 16.53
CA GLN A 5 53.01 14.07 16.38
C GLN A 5 52.14 13.75 15.16
N THR A 6 52.74 13.20 14.09
CA THR A 6 52.02 12.70 12.91
C THR A 6 51.23 11.43 13.21
N ASP A 7 51.71 10.56 14.10
CA ASP A 7 51.02 9.31 14.44
C ASP A 7 49.73 9.57 15.24
N VAL A 8 49.74 10.51 16.19
CA VAL A 8 48.54 10.87 16.96
C VAL A 8 47.51 11.57 16.07
N LEU A 9 47.94 12.46 15.17
CA LEU A 9 47.05 13.15 14.24
C LEU A 9 46.44 12.18 13.21
N THR A 10 47.23 11.25 12.68
CA THR A 10 46.72 10.24 11.73
C THR A 10 45.72 9.30 12.40
N ILE A 11 45.99 8.84 13.63
CA ILE A 11 45.04 8.02 14.40
C ILE A 11 43.73 8.78 14.64
N LEU A 12 43.80 10.06 15.02
CA LEU A 12 42.62 10.90 15.24
C LEU A 12 41.79 11.05 13.95
N LEU A 13 42.42 11.28 12.80
CA LEU A 13 41.74 11.37 11.51
C LEU A 13 41.08 10.05 11.10
N VAL A 14 41.75 8.91 11.35
CA VAL A 14 41.18 7.59 11.06
C VAL A 14 39.94 7.30 11.91
N VAL A 15 39.95 7.68 13.20
CA VAL A 15 38.78 7.51 14.09
C VAL A 15 37.60 8.37 13.62
N ILE A 16 37.85 9.60 13.20
CA ILE A 16 36.80 10.48 12.65
C ILE A 16 36.22 9.89 11.36
N MET A 17 37.07 9.44 10.45
CA MET A 17 36.64 8.82 9.19
C MET A 17 35.82 7.54 9.44
N ALA A 18 36.26 6.69 10.38
CA ALA A 18 35.50 5.51 10.77
C ALA A 18 34.15 5.86 11.38
N GLY A 19 34.10 6.87 12.25
CA GLY A 19 32.86 7.36 12.85
C GLY A 19 31.86 7.89 11.82
N LEU A 20 32.33 8.65 10.83
CA LEU A 20 31.51 9.14 9.73
C LEU A 20 30.98 8.00 8.85
N LEU A 21 31.80 6.99 8.55
CA LEU A 21 31.35 5.82 7.80
C LEU A 21 30.28 5.04 8.56
N ILE A 22 30.45 4.84 9.87
CA ILE A 22 29.45 4.18 10.71
C ILE A 22 28.13 4.96 10.71
N TYR A 23 28.20 6.29 10.83
CA TYR A 23 27.02 7.16 10.79
C TYR A 23 26.26 7.06 9.46
N LEU A 24 26.96 7.04 8.33
CA LEU A 24 26.32 6.91 7.01
C LEU A 24 25.67 5.53 6.83
N VAL A 25 26.28 4.46 7.35
CA VAL A 25 25.72 3.11 7.29
C VAL A 25 24.45 3.01 8.14
N THR A 26 24.41 3.58 9.33
CA THR A 26 23.19 3.55 10.17
C THR A 26 22.07 4.40 9.56
N ALA A 27 22.39 5.58 9.05
CA ALA A 27 21.42 6.45 8.37
C ALA A 27 20.81 5.80 7.12
N SER A 28 21.64 5.12 6.30
CA SER A 28 21.16 4.39 5.12
C SER A 28 20.31 3.18 5.49
N PHE A 29 20.66 2.46 6.56
CA PHE A 29 19.86 1.33 7.05
C PHE A 29 18.47 1.78 7.54
N ASP A 30 18.40 2.89 8.28
CA ASP A 30 17.14 3.48 8.72
C ASP A 30 16.28 3.97 7.55
N TYR A 31 16.90 4.58 6.53
CA TYR A 31 16.21 5.00 5.31
C TYR A 31 15.59 3.79 4.57
N ILE A 32 16.36 2.72 4.37
CA ILE A 32 15.89 1.49 3.71
C ILE A 32 14.79 0.81 4.53
N LYS A 33 14.91 0.79 5.87
CA LYS A 33 13.90 0.22 6.75
C LYS A 33 12.59 1.01 6.73
N ARG A 34 12.64 2.35 6.70
CA ARG A 34 11.45 3.21 6.52
C ARG A 34 10.79 2.98 5.17
N ARG A 35 11.58 2.88 4.09
CA ARG A 35 11.06 2.60 2.74
C ARG A 35 10.34 1.25 2.67
N ARG A 36 10.88 0.21 3.31
CA ARG A 36 10.23 -1.10 3.38
C ARG A 36 8.91 -1.07 4.14
N ARG A 37 8.82 -0.32 5.25
CA ARG A 37 7.58 -0.16 6.02
C ARG A 37 6.47 0.56 5.25
N GLY A 38 6.81 1.57 4.45
CA GLY A 38 5.83 2.26 3.60
C GLY A 38 5.20 1.34 2.56
N ILE A 39 6.00 0.47 1.92
CA ILE A 39 5.53 -0.49 0.92
C ILE A 39 4.68 -1.61 1.54
N GLU A 40 4.99 -2.03 2.77
CA GLU A 40 4.22 -3.08 3.46
C GLU A 40 2.87 -2.57 4.00
N GLN A 41 2.77 -1.28 4.35
CA GLN A 41 1.50 -0.65 4.71
C GLN A 41 0.53 -0.50 3.52
N GLU A 42 1.04 -0.45 2.28
CA GLU A 42 0.21 -0.38 1.07
C GLU A 42 -0.43 -1.73 0.70
N LYS A 43 0.02 -2.84 1.30
CA LYS A 43 -0.66 -4.15 1.19
C LYS A 43 -1.88 -4.26 2.10
N THR A 44 -2.66 -3.19 2.25
CA THR A 44 -4.07 -3.33 2.60
C THR A 44 -4.72 -4.20 1.52
N ASN A 45 -5.28 -5.35 1.91
CA ASN A 45 -6.02 -6.20 0.97
C ASN A 45 -7.23 -5.39 0.51
N TYR A 46 -7.19 -4.86 -0.71
CA TYR A 46 -8.32 -4.17 -1.30
C TYR A 46 -9.22 -5.19 -1.96
N LYS A 47 -10.53 -5.15 -1.65
CA LYS A 47 -11.54 -5.88 -2.41
C LYS A 47 -12.12 -4.95 -3.46
N LEU A 48 -12.14 -5.38 -4.71
CA LEU A 48 -12.79 -4.66 -5.78
C LEU A 48 -14.29 -4.98 -5.80
N ILE A 49 -15.10 -3.94 -5.70
CA ILE A 49 -16.55 -4.01 -5.68
C ILE A 49 -17.11 -3.35 -6.94
N THR A 50 -18.15 -3.95 -7.49
CA THR A 50 -18.90 -3.47 -8.65
C THR A 50 -20.34 -3.24 -8.24
N ILE A 51 -20.87 -2.06 -8.57
CA ILE A 51 -22.27 -1.71 -8.40
C ILE A 51 -22.91 -1.63 -9.78
N ALA A 52 -23.99 -2.40 -9.98
CA ALA A 52 -24.88 -2.27 -11.13
C ALA A 52 -26.22 -1.67 -10.72
N THR A 53 -26.62 -0.62 -11.41
CA THR A 53 -27.83 0.15 -11.14
C THR A 53 -28.81 -0.01 -12.31
N CYS A 54 -30.09 -0.15 -11.99
CA CYS A 54 -31.14 -0.19 -12.99
C CYS A 54 -31.23 1.15 -13.71
N GLN A 55 -31.43 1.13 -15.03
CA GLN A 55 -31.63 2.36 -15.81
C GLN A 55 -32.82 3.20 -15.33
N GLN A 56 -33.85 2.57 -14.73
CA GLN A 56 -35.00 3.26 -14.14
C GLN A 56 -34.80 3.62 -12.66
N ASN A 57 -33.61 3.41 -12.09
CA ASN A 57 -33.23 3.73 -10.71
C ASN A 57 -33.98 2.99 -9.59
N ASP A 58 -34.74 1.94 -9.90
CA ASP A 58 -35.54 1.19 -8.90
C ASP A 58 -34.81 0.03 -8.19
N TYR A 59 -33.59 -0.28 -8.65
CA TYR A 59 -32.82 -1.42 -8.16
C TYR A 59 -31.32 -1.20 -8.32
N THR A 60 -30.55 -1.62 -7.31
CA THR A 60 -29.10 -1.62 -7.33
C THR A 60 -28.59 -2.94 -6.75
N ILE A 61 -27.56 -3.52 -7.36
CA ILE A 61 -26.89 -4.72 -6.87
C ILE A 61 -25.40 -4.44 -6.71
N GLU A 62 -24.88 -4.83 -5.55
CA GLU A 62 -23.46 -4.78 -5.23
C GLU A 62 -22.89 -6.20 -5.29
N ARG A 63 -21.79 -6.37 -6.02
CA ARG A 63 -21.11 -7.66 -6.16
C ARG A 63 -19.60 -7.50 -6.24
N GLU A 64 -18.89 -8.59 -6.04
CA GLU A 64 -17.46 -8.64 -6.29
C GLU A 64 -17.16 -8.40 -7.76
N PHE A 65 -16.10 -7.64 -8.02
CA PHE A 65 -15.61 -7.38 -9.37
C PHE A 65 -15.27 -8.70 -10.07
N LYS A 66 -15.67 -8.82 -11.33
CA LYS A 66 -15.30 -9.93 -12.20
C LYS A 66 -14.52 -9.39 -13.39
N GLU A 67 -13.60 -10.20 -13.91
CA GLU A 67 -12.86 -9.86 -15.11
C GLU A 67 -13.83 -9.52 -16.26
N GLY A 68 -13.55 -8.40 -16.94
CA GLY A 68 -14.41 -7.86 -17.99
C GLY A 68 -15.57 -6.98 -17.50
N ASP A 69 -15.63 -6.61 -16.23
CA ASP A 69 -16.50 -5.53 -15.75
C ASP A 69 -15.92 -4.15 -16.04
N PHE A 70 -16.76 -3.24 -16.55
CA PHE A 70 -16.40 -1.85 -16.78
C PHE A 70 -17.63 -0.96 -16.57
N VAL A 71 -17.40 0.29 -16.18
CA VAL A 71 -18.48 1.27 -15.99
C VAL A 71 -19.19 1.51 -17.31
N GLY A 72 -20.52 1.39 -17.32
CA GLY A 72 -21.37 1.50 -18.50
C GLY A 72 -21.75 0.15 -19.15
N LYS A 73 -21.16 -0.96 -18.72
CA LYS A 73 -21.54 -2.30 -19.20
C LYS A 73 -22.98 -2.66 -18.79
N ILE A 74 -23.73 -3.27 -19.70
CA ILE A 74 -25.03 -3.87 -19.39
C ILE A 74 -24.80 -5.24 -18.74
N ASP A 75 -25.18 -5.36 -17.46
CA ASP A 75 -25.01 -6.54 -16.61
C ASP A 75 -26.36 -7.23 -16.37
N GLY A 76 -27.04 -7.56 -17.47
CA GLY A 76 -28.33 -8.25 -17.46
C GLY A 76 -29.54 -7.31 -17.34
N LYS A 77 -30.63 -7.86 -16.78
CA LYS A 77 -31.93 -7.19 -16.65
C LYS A 77 -32.34 -7.04 -15.19
N CYS A 78 -32.98 -5.92 -14.88
CA CYS A 78 -33.53 -5.63 -13.57
C CYS A 78 -34.64 -6.64 -13.22
N PRO A 79 -34.57 -7.30 -12.05
CA PRO A 79 -35.57 -8.28 -11.64
C PRO A 79 -36.92 -7.63 -11.27
N LYS A 80 -36.96 -6.31 -11.06
CA LYS A 80 -38.19 -5.58 -10.72
C LYS A 80 -38.97 -5.08 -11.94
N CYS A 81 -38.28 -4.49 -12.92
CA CYS A 81 -38.92 -3.80 -14.04
C CYS A 81 -38.48 -4.30 -15.43
N GLY A 82 -37.53 -5.24 -15.51
CA GLY A 82 -37.05 -5.80 -16.78
C GLY A 82 -36.11 -4.89 -17.59
N SER A 83 -35.91 -3.63 -17.18
CA SER A 83 -34.97 -2.68 -17.76
C SER A 83 -33.52 -3.13 -17.63
N ALA A 84 -32.60 -2.54 -18.41
CA ALA A 84 -31.18 -2.88 -18.35
C ALA A 84 -30.57 -2.54 -16.97
N LEU A 85 -29.75 -3.45 -16.44
CA LEU A 85 -28.84 -3.16 -15.33
C LEU A 85 -27.51 -2.68 -15.90
N ILE A 86 -27.05 -1.52 -15.46
CA ILE A 86 -25.83 -0.89 -15.98
C ILE A 86 -24.83 -0.76 -14.83
N ILE A 87 -23.59 -1.20 -15.05
CA ILE A 87 -22.52 -1.01 -14.07
C ILE A 87 -22.26 0.48 -13.91
N SER A 88 -22.56 1.02 -12.73
CA SER A 88 -22.46 2.46 -12.45
C SER A 88 -21.16 2.80 -11.73
N LYS A 89 -20.61 1.90 -10.91
CA LYS A 89 -19.39 2.13 -10.12
C LYS A 89 -18.55 0.87 -9.99
N ILE A 90 -17.24 1.05 -10.02
CA ILE A 90 -16.24 0.04 -9.61
C ILE A 90 -15.25 0.73 -8.69
N TYR A 91 -15.06 0.22 -7.48
CA TYR A 91 -14.17 0.84 -6.48
C TYR A 91 -13.49 -0.19 -5.59
N ALA A 92 -12.35 0.21 -5.04
CA ALA A 92 -11.61 -0.57 -4.06
C ALA A 92 -12.09 -0.25 -2.65
N VAL A 93 -12.43 -1.29 -1.88
CA VAL A 93 -12.70 -1.19 -0.45
C VAL A 93 -11.53 -1.78 0.30
N ALA A 94 -10.94 -1.01 1.21
CA ALA A 94 -9.91 -1.53 2.11
C ALA A 94 -10.56 -2.57 3.03
N GLN A 95 -10.07 -3.82 3.01
CA GLN A 95 -10.47 -4.79 4.02
C GLN A 95 -9.77 -4.42 5.33
N GLU A 96 -10.53 -3.96 6.31
CA GLU A 96 -10.04 -3.96 7.68
C GLU A 96 -9.67 -5.40 8.02
N LYS A 97 -8.40 -5.63 8.37
CA LYS A 97 -7.97 -6.91 8.90
C LYS A 97 -8.77 -7.12 10.18
N THR A 98 -9.86 -7.89 10.11
CA THR A 98 -10.58 -8.34 11.30
C THR A 98 -9.53 -9.06 12.13
N GLN A 99 -9.06 -8.41 13.19
CA GLN A 99 -8.15 -9.01 14.14
C GLN A 99 -8.90 -10.22 14.67
N LYS A 100 -8.52 -11.42 14.21
CA LYS A 100 -9.01 -12.67 14.77
C LYS A 100 -8.89 -12.54 16.28
N SER A 101 -10.03 -12.55 16.94
CA SER A 101 -10.25 -12.73 18.38
C SER A 101 -8.97 -13.12 19.10
N PHE A 102 -8.40 -12.16 19.83
CA PHE A 102 -7.58 -12.46 20.99
C PHE A 102 -8.51 -13.23 21.94
N LYS A 103 -8.36 -14.56 21.97
CA LYS A 103 -9.00 -15.42 22.95
C LYS A 103 -8.06 -15.45 24.16
N PRO A 104 -8.51 -15.00 25.36
CA PRO A 104 -7.71 -15.09 26.58
C PRO A 104 -7.47 -16.54 26.99
#